data_AF-A0A662KXP7-F1
#
_entry.id   AF-A0A662KXP7-F1
#
_cell.length_a   1.000
_cell.length_b   1.000
_cell.length_c   1.000
_cell.angle_alpha   90.00
_cell.angle_beta   90.00
_cell.angle_gamma   90.00
#
_symmetry.space_group_name_H-M   'P 1'
#
loop_
_entity.id
_entity.type
_entity.pdbx_description
1 polymer ?
#
loop_
_entity_poly.entity_id
_entity_poly.type
_entity_poly.pdbx_seq_one_letter_code
_entity_poly.pdbx_strand_id
1 'polypeptide(L)'
;MEALGDKKGVLKSIIKQLHQGASIEEVREKAKEILKDLTPAEIAEVEQELVKEGISREEIQKLCDIHLEIFKEAVEKKAISLPEWHPLYILMEEHKILLEFAEKLNKAANENDAERVDKIVHHLKEAEKHYLREENVLFPYIEKHGITEPPAIMWMEHDKIREMKKKIYEFAEKKDFERLKEMAIALQKMLSSHFYKENNVLFPTALKVMDEEEWKDIRQQFDEIGYCCFTPPVKKIEYEEKPCEEKEGVINFETGSLSKEELEAMLNTLPVDITFVDKDDTVRYFSQSKDRIFVRTKAIIGRKVQNCHPGKSVHIVNKILEEFKKGNRDKAEFWLDMNGRKIYIRYFAVRKNGEYIGTIEVTQDITDIKKIEGEKRLLDWE
;
A
#
# COMPACT_ATOMS: atom_id res chain seq x y z
N MET A 1 -14.16 -35.51 7.73
CA MET A 1 -13.34 -35.12 6.57
C MET A 1 -14.05 -35.42 5.26
N GLU A 2 -14.64 -36.60 5.05
CA GLU A 2 -15.40 -36.93 3.81
C GLU A 2 -16.56 -35.98 3.51
N ALA A 3 -17.40 -35.62 4.50
CA ALA A 3 -18.53 -34.72 4.29
C ALA A 3 -18.13 -33.27 3.93
N LEU A 4 -16.91 -32.84 4.26
CA LEU A 4 -16.41 -31.49 3.99
C LEU A 4 -15.85 -31.38 2.56
N GLY A 5 -15.19 -32.44 2.07
CA GLY A 5 -14.70 -32.53 0.70
C GLY A 5 -15.82 -32.57 -0.34
N ASP A 6 -16.94 -33.22 0.00
CA ASP A 6 -18.12 -33.30 -0.85
C ASP A 6 -18.75 -31.90 -1.05
N LYS A 7 -18.92 -31.12 0.04
CA LYS A 7 -19.49 -29.76 -0.01
C LYS A 7 -18.68 -28.77 -0.84
N LYS A 8 -17.35 -28.77 -0.69
CA LYS A 8 -16.46 -27.94 -1.53
C LYS A 8 -16.56 -28.34 -3.01
N GLY A 9 -16.62 -29.65 -3.28
CA GLY A 9 -16.80 -30.18 -4.63
C GLY A 9 -18.11 -29.72 -5.27
N VAL A 10 -19.22 -29.70 -4.53
CA VAL A 10 -20.50 -29.23 -5.05
C VAL A 10 -20.50 -27.72 -5.27
N LEU A 11 -19.98 -26.91 -4.35
CA LEU A 11 -19.86 -25.45 -4.55
C LEU A 11 -19.04 -25.12 -5.80
N LYS A 12 -17.92 -25.84 -5.99
CA LYS A 12 -17.08 -25.75 -7.19
C LYS A 12 -17.85 -26.12 -8.45
N SER A 13 -18.71 -27.13 -8.40
CA SER A 13 -19.57 -27.52 -9.52
C SER A 13 -20.62 -26.45 -9.87
N ILE A 14 -21.20 -25.80 -8.85
CA ILE A 14 -22.18 -24.71 -9.03
C ILE A 14 -21.50 -23.51 -9.68
N ILE A 15 -20.32 -23.14 -9.20
CA ILE A 15 -19.52 -22.06 -9.78
C ILE A 15 -19.18 -22.35 -11.25
N LYS A 16 -18.79 -23.59 -11.57
CA LYS A 16 -18.55 -24.03 -12.96
C LYS A 16 -19.81 -24.02 -13.82
N GLN A 17 -20.97 -24.42 -13.29
CA GLN A 17 -22.24 -24.41 -14.04
C GLN A 17 -22.68 -22.98 -14.38
N LEU A 18 -22.54 -22.04 -13.45
CA LEU A 18 -22.81 -20.62 -13.70
C LEU A 18 -21.85 -20.05 -14.73
N HIS A 19 -20.58 -20.43 -14.67
CA HIS A 19 -19.59 -20.07 -15.68
C HIS A 19 -19.95 -20.62 -17.07
N GLN A 20 -20.58 -21.80 -17.14
CA GLN A 20 -21.08 -22.42 -18.38
C GLN A 20 -22.43 -21.86 -18.87
N GLY A 21 -23.00 -20.85 -18.19
CA GLY A 21 -24.22 -20.16 -18.61
C GLY A 21 -25.52 -20.71 -18.02
N ALA A 22 -25.46 -21.56 -16.98
CA ALA A 22 -26.65 -21.93 -16.22
C ALA A 22 -27.32 -20.70 -15.60
N SER A 23 -28.65 -20.70 -15.54
CA SER A 23 -29.39 -19.59 -14.94
C SER A 23 -29.31 -19.65 -13.41
N ILE A 24 -29.34 -18.48 -12.77
CA ILE A 24 -29.27 -18.36 -11.30
C ILE A 24 -30.38 -19.16 -10.64
N GLU A 25 -31.58 -19.20 -11.22
CA GLU A 25 -32.75 -19.90 -10.69
C GLU A 25 -32.54 -21.42 -10.62
N GLU A 26 -31.81 -22.02 -11.57
CA GLU A 26 -31.56 -23.46 -11.64
C GLU A 26 -30.61 -23.96 -10.54
N VAL A 27 -29.66 -23.13 -10.15
CA VAL A 27 -28.64 -23.45 -9.14
C VAL A 27 -28.94 -22.87 -7.76
N ARG A 28 -29.89 -21.93 -7.65
CA ARG A 28 -30.22 -21.22 -6.41
C ARG A 28 -30.63 -22.16 -5.27
N GLU A 29 -31.51 -23.14 -5.51
CA GLU A 29 -31.96 -24.07 -4.47
C GLU A 29 -30.83 -24.99 -3.99
N LYS A 30 -30.02 -25.53 -4.91
CA LYS A 30 -28.84 -26.36 -4.58
C LYS A 30 -27.75 -25.56 -3.86
N ALA A 31 -27.55 -24.31 -4.25
CA ALA A 31 -26.62 -23.40 -3.58
C ALA A 31 -27.09 -23.08 -2.16
N LYS A 32 -28.37 -22.75 -1.96
CA LYS A 32 -28.93 -22.40 -0.64
C LYS A 32 -28.74 -23.48 0.43
N GLU A 33 -28.95 -24.76 0.10
CA GLU A 33 -28.79 -25.84 1.08
C GLU A 33 -27.34 -26.00 1.55
N ILE A 34 -26.37 -25.85 0.65
CA ILE A 34 -24.95 -26.10 0.94
C ILE A 34 -24.30 -24.87 1.57
N LEU A 35 -24.67 -23.69 1.09
CA LEU A 35 -24.11 -22.42 1.55
C LEU A 35 -24.54 -22.05 2.97
N LYS A 36 -25.65 -22.60 3.49
CA LYS A 36 -26.05 -22.43 4.90
C LYS A 36 -25.01 -22.98 5.89
N ASP A 37 -24.25 -23.98 5.48
CA ASP A 37 -23.31 -24.67 6.36
C ASP A 37 -21.85 -24.27 6.11
N LEU A 38 -21.57 -23.49 5.07
CA LEU A 38 -20.21 -23.08 4.73
C LEU A 38 -19.80 -21.84 5.50
N THR A 39 -18.63 -21.91 6.12
CA THR A 39 -18.00 -20.77 6.73
C THR A 39 -17.35 -19.87 5.68
N PRO A 40 -17.17 -18.58 5.97
CA PRO A 40 -16.56 -17.67 4.99
C PRO A 40 -15.12 -18.02 4.61
N ALA A 41 -14.37 -18.63 5.53
CA ALA A 41 -13.03 -19.15 5.25
C ALA A 41 -13.05 -20.28 4.21
N GLU A 42 -14.07 -21.16 4.24
CA GLU A 42 -14.20 -22.24 3.26
C GLU A 42 -14.56 -21.70 1.86
N ILE A 43 -15.31 -20.58 1.79
CA ILE A 43 -15.59 -19.88 0.52
C ILE A 43 -14.28 -19.36 -0.08
N ALA A 44 -13.47 -18.67 0.72
CA ALA A 44 -12.17 -18.16 0.28
C ALA A 44 -11.23 -19.28 -0.21
N GLU A 45 -11.20 -20.43 0.47
CA GLU A 45 -10.42 -21.59 0.02
C GLU A 45 -10.91 -22.14 -1.34
N VAL A 46 -12.22 -22.23 -1.56
CA VAL A 46 -12.78 -22.68 -2.83
C VAL A 46 -12.43 -21.72 -3.97
N GLU A 47 -12.48 -20.41 -3.73
CA GLU A 47 -12.05 -19.39 -4.71
C GLU A 47 -10.58 -19.57 -5.09
N GLN A 48 -9.70 -19.79 -4.10
CA GLN A 48 -8.28 -20.07 -4.37
C GLN A 48 -8.06 -21.31 -5.23
N GLU A 49 -8.79 -22.39 -4.96
CA GLU A 49 -8.69 -23.61 -5.76
C GLU A 49 -9.15 -23.40 -7.20
N LEU A 50 -10.20 -22.59 -7.40
CA LEU A 50 -10.73 -22.30 -8.74
C LEU A 50 -9.76 -21.47 -9.59
N VAL A 51 -9.08 -20.49 -8.99
CA VAL A 51 -8.00 -19.76 -9.68
C VAL A 51 -6.88 -20.71 -10.10
N LYS A 52 -6.46 -21.60 -9.19
CA LYS A 52 -5.42 -22.61 -9.47
C LYS A 52 -5.82 -23.57 -10.61
N GLU A 53 -7.10 -23.80 -10.81
CA GLU A 53 -7.64 -24.59 -11.92
C GLU A 53 -7.82 -23.81 -13.23
N GLY A 54 -7.47 -22.51 -13.25
CA GLY A 54 -7.41 -21.69 -14.46
C GLY A 54 -8.61 -20.79 -14.70
N ILE A 55 -9.54 -20.65 -13.74
CA ILE A 55 -10.60 -19.63 -13.83
C ILE A 55 -9.99 -18.25 -13.58
N SER A 56 -10.35 -17.25 -14.39
CA SER A 56 -9.81 -15.89 -14.24
C SER A 56 -10.37 -15.20 -13.00
N ARG A 57 -9.61 -14.25 -12.43
CA ARG A 57 -10.07 -13.47 -11.27
C ARG A 57 -11.31 -12.63 -11.59
N GLU A 58 -11.41 -12.14 -12.82
CA GLU A 58 -12.59 -11.41 -13.31
C GLU A 58 -13.84 -12.29 -13.35
N GLU A 59 -13.68 -13.57 -13.68
CA GLU A 59 -14.78 -14.53 -13.71
C GLU A 59 -15.23 -14.89 -12.29
N ILE A 60 -14.28 -15.10 -11.38
CA ILE A 60 -14.58 -15.34 -9.96
C ILE A 60 -15.31 -14.14 -9.37
N GLN A 61 -14.85 -12.92 -9.62
CA GLN A 61 -15.51 -11.71 -9.16
C GLN A 61 -16.98 -11.62 -9.60
N LYS A 62 -17.27 -11.91 -10.88
CA LYS A 62 -18.65 -11.98 -11.39
C LYS A 62 -19.47 -13.05 -10.68
N LEU A 63 -18.87 -14.21 -10.43
CA LEU A 63 -19.50 -15.30 -9.70
C LEU A 63 -19.78 -14.91 -8.24
N CYS A 64 -18.88 -14.19 -7.56
CA CYS A 64 -19.08 -13.68 -6.22
C CYS A 64 -20.29 -12.73 -6.17
N ASP A 65 -20.40 -11.80 -7.13
CA ASP A 65 -21.53 -10.85 -7.20
C ASP A 65 -22.88 -11.56 -7.39
N ILE A 66 -22.91 -12.64 -8.17
CA ILE A 66 -24.11 -13.46 -8.41
C ILE A 66 -24.50 -14.28 -7.17
N HIS A 67 -23.53 -14.89 -6.50
CA HIS A 67 -23.81 -15.70 -5.32
C HIS A 67 -24.10 -14.86 -4.08
N LEU A 68 -23.64 -13.62 -3.99
CA LEU A 68 -23.85 -12.76 -2.83
C LEU A 68 -25.32 -12.54 -2.47
N GLU A 69 -26.20 -12.48 -3.46
CA GLU A 69 -27.65 -12.44 -3.21
C GLU A 69 -28.17 -13.70 -2.51
N ILE A 70 -27.55 -14.85 -2.80
CA ILE A 70 -27.84 -16.15 -2.17
C ILE A 70 -27.17 -16.22 -0.79
N PHE A 71 -25.93 -15.74 -0.66
CA PHE A 71 -25.16 -15.70 0.60
C PHE A 71 -25.76 -14.74 1.63
N LYS A 72 -26.31 -13.59 1.22
CA LYS A 72 -27.01 -12.64 2.11
C LYS A 72 -28.17 -13.28 2.86
N GLU A 73 -28.82 -14.29 2.28
CA GLU A 73 -29.91 -15.04 2.91
C GLU A 73 -29.43 -16.25 3.74
N ALA A 74 -28.29 -16.85 3.39
CA ALA A 74 -27.79 -18.08 4.00
C ALA A 74 -26.80 -17.85 5.17
N VAL A 75 -26.02 -16.76 5.14
CA VAL A 75 -25.08 -16.42 6.21
C VAL A 75 -25.85 -15.78 7.36
N GLU A 76 -26.05 -16.54 8.44
CA GLU A 76 -26.54 -15.97 9.70
C GLU A 76 -25.65 -14.79 10.11
N LYS A 77 -26.28 -13.63 10.41
CA LYS A 77 -25.62 -12.42 10.92
C LYS A 77 -24.98 -12.70 12.29
N LYS A 78 -23.84 -13.39 12.32
CA LYS A 78 -22.97 -13.37 13.50
C LYS A 78 -22.22 -12.05 13.46
N ALA A 79 -22.83 -11.04 14.10
CA ALA A 79 -22.17 -9.76 14.30
C ALA A 79 -20.83 -10.00 15.02
N ILE A 80 -19.74 -9.66 14.34
CA ILE A 80 -18.41 -9.71 14.94
C ILE A 80 -18.39 -8.64 16.03
N SER A 81 -18.22 -9.04 17.29
CA SER A 81 -18.04 -8.12 18.40
C SER A 81 -16.54 -7.96 18.65
N LEU A 82 -16.01 -6.80 18.32
CA LEU A 82 -14.60 -6.44 18.48
C LEU A 82 -14.48 -5.21 19.39
N PRO A 83 -13.36 -5.07 20.12
CA PRO A 83 -13.11 -3.89 20.92
C PRO A 83 -12.88 -2.66 20.04
N GLU A 84 -13.21 -1.46 20.54
CA GLU A 84 -13.15 -0.20 19.79
C GLU A 84 -11.75 0.17 19.25
N TRP A 85 -10.69 -0.39 19.85
CA TRP A 85 -9.32 -0.16 19.38
C TRP A 85 -8.98 -1.00 18.14
N HIS A 86 -9.73 -2.08 17.86
CA HIS A 86 -9.38 -3.08 16.87
C HIS A 86 -9.45 -2.50 15.45
N PRO A 87 -8.46 -2.74 14.56
CA PRO A 87 -8.46 -2.25 13.18
C PRO A 87 -9.76 -2.53 12.42
N LEU A 88 -10.23 -3.79 12.47
CA LEU A 88 -11.49 -4.18 11.83
C LEU A 88 -12.74 -3.50 12.41
N TYR A 89 -12.76 -3.17 13.72
CA TYR A 89 -13.87 -2.40 14.29
C TYR A 89 -13.95 -1.03 13.62
N ILE A 90 -12.81 -0.37 13.47
CA ILE A 90 -12.71 0.96 12.85
C ILE A 90 -13.18 0.90 11.39
N LEU A 91 -12.70 -0.07 10.61
CA LEU A 91 -13.13 -0.27 9.22
C LEU A 91 -14.65 -0.50 9.13
N MET A 92 -15.20 -1.35 9.99
CA MET A 92 -16.64 -1.64 10.02
C MET A 92 -17.50 -0.42 10.39
N GLU A 93 -17.03 0.46 11.28
CA GLU A 93 -17.72 1.73 11.57
C GLU A 93 -17.65 2.68 10.37
N GLU A 94 -16.51 2.75 9.68
CA GLU A 94 -16.37 3.53 8.44
C GLU A 94 -17.29 3.00 7.33
N HIS A 95 -17.46 1.67 7.20
CA HIS A 95 -18.39 1.05 6.25
C HIS A 95 -19.83 1.57 6.46
N LYS A 96 -20.29 1.62 7.71
CA LYS A 96 -21.64 2.12 8.03
C LYS A 96 -21.82 3.55 7.55
N ILE A 97 -20.85 4.41 7.84
CA ILE A 97 -20.89 5.83 7.49
C ILE A 97 -20.79 6.03 5.97
N LEU A 98 -19.96 5.25 5.27
CA LEU A 98 -19.82 5.31 3.82
C LEU A 98 -21.11 4.88 3.10
N LEU A 99 -21.80 3.87 3.61
CA LEU A 99 -23.11 3.47 3.10
C LEU A 99 -24.16 4.57 3.30
N GLU A 100 -24.16 5.23 4.47
CA GLU A 100 -25.02 6.40 4.69
C GLU A 100 -24.70 7.55 3.73
N PHE A 101 -23.42 7.80 3.42
CA PHE A 101 -23.04 8.81 2.45
C PHE A 101 -23.51 8.46 1.03
N ALA A 102 -23.41 7.19 0.63
CA ALA A 102 -23.93 6.74 -0.65
C ALA A 102 -25.46 6.94 -0.74
N GLU A 103 -26.20 6.63 0.32
CA GLU A 103 -27.65 6.90 0.40
C GLU A 103 -27.97 8.40 0.35
N LYS A 104 -27.22 9.22 1.10
CA LYS A 104 -27.38 10.68 1.10
C LYS A 104 -27.04 11.27 -0.26
N LEU A 105 -26.05 10.72 -0.97
CA LEU A 105 -25.69 11.13 -2.33
C LEU A 105 -26.84 10.86 -3.30
N ASN A 106 -27.46 9.68 -3.22
CA ASN A 106 -28.62 9.34 -4.03
C ASN A 106 -29.79 10.29 -3.80
N LYS A 107 -30.08 10.63 -2.54
CA LYS A 107 -31.14 11.61 -2.22
C LYS A 107 -30.80 13.00 -2.77
N ALA A 108 -29.59 13.49 -2.51
CA ALA A 108 -29.15 14.81 -2.96
C ALA A 108 -29.13 14.93 -4.49
N ALA A 109 -28.69 13.89 -5.19
CA ALA A 109 -28.70 13.83 -6.64
C ALA A 109 -30.13 13.87 -7.21
N ASN A 110 -31.09 13.17 -6.58
CA ASN A 110 -32.51 13.20 -6.96
C ASN A 110 -33.16 14.57 -6.73
N GLU A 111 -32.78 15.25 -5.65
CA GLU A 111 -33.25 16.59 -5.29
C GLU A 111 -32.56 17.72 -6.07
N ASN A 112 -31.55 17.39 -6.89
CA ASN A 112 -30.67 18.35 -7.57
C ASN A 112 -29.99 19.35 -6.61
N ASP A 113 -29.68 18.91 -5.38
CA ASP A 113 -29.06 19.74 -4.34
C ASP A 113 -27.53 19.73 -4.48
N ALA A 114 -27.00 20.72 -5.20
CA ALA A 114 -25.57 20.85 -5.48
C ALA A 114 -24.71 20.99 -4.20
N GLU A 115 -25.18 21.77 -3.22
CA GLU A 115 -24.40 22.04 -2.00
C GLU A 115 -24.25 20.75 -1.17
N ARG A 116 -25.32 19.97 -1.06
CA ARG A 116 -25.30 18.69 -0.37
C ARG A 116 -24.45 17.66 -1.10
N VAL A 117 -24.52 17.63 -2.44
CA VAL A 117 -23.65 16.79 -3.27
C VAL A 117 -22.18 17.12 -3.02
N ASP A 118 -21.80 18.39 -3.05
CA ASP A 118 -20.39 18.82 -2.88
C ASP A 118 -19.83 18.40 -1.51
N LYS A 119 -20.63 18.55 -0.44
CA LYS A 119 -20.24 18.09 0.91
C LYS A 119 -20.00 16.58 0.95
N ILE A 120 -20.86 15.79 0.30
CA ILE A 120 -20.72 14.33 0.28
C ILE A 120 -19.54 13.91 -0.58
N VAL A 121 -19.32 14.57 -1.72
CA VAL A 121 -18.16 14.35 -2.59
C VAL A 121 -16.85 14.58 -1.83
N HIS A 122 -16.79 15.60 -0.98
CA HIS A 122 -15.62 15.82 -0.12
C HIS A 122 -15.35 14.62 0.81
N HIS A 123 -16.38 14.09 1.48
CA HIS A 123 -16.24 12.89 2.31
C HIS A 123 -15.81 11.66 1.50
N LEU A 124 -16.35 11.48 0.29
CA LEU A 124 -15.94 10.38 -0.59
C LEU A 124 -14.47 10.49 -1.01
N LYS A 125 -13.91 11.70 -1.16
CA LYS A 125 -12.48 11.89 -1.41
C LYS A 125 -11.65 11.46 -0.21
N GLU A 126 -12.05 11.87 1.00
CA GLU A 126 -11.37 11.49 2.24
C GLU A 126 -11.43 9.99 2.55
N ALA A 127 -12.43 9.28 2.01
CA ALA A 127 -12.55 7.83 2.10
C ALA A 127 -11.36 7.07 1.49
N GLU A 128 -10.45 7.73 0.76
CA GLU A 128 -9.25 7.06 0.23
C GLU A 128 -8.37 6.46 1.33
N LYS A 129 -8.31 7.10 2.51
CA LYS A 129 -7.53 6.59 3.66
C LYS A 129 -8.05 5.25 4.18
N HIS A 130 -9.32 4.93 3.93
CA HIS A 130 -9.90 3.63 4.25
C HIS A 130 -9.24 2.53 3.42
N TYR A 131 -9.35 2.64 2.09
CA TYR A 131 -8.78 1.67 1.15
C TYR A 131 -7.26 1.56 1.27
N LEU A 132 -6.55 2.68 1.52
CA LEU A 132 -5.10 2.64 1.71
C LEU A 132 -4.68 1.80 2.93
N ARG A 133 -5.45 1.83 4.02
CA ARG A 133 -5.17 1.01 5.21
C ARG A 133 -5.43 -0.47 4.94
N GLU A 134 -6.45 -0.78 4.15
CA GLU A 134 -6.72 -2.16 3.76
C GLU A 134 -5.62 -2.69 2.83
N GLU A 135 -5.36 -1.96 1.74
CA GLU A 135 -4.42 -2.34 0.68
C GLU A 135 -2.97 -2.43 1.13
N ASN A 136 -2.50 -1.46 1.92
CA ASN A 136 -1.07 -1.34 2.24
C ASN A 136 -0.71 -1.95 3.59
N VAL A 137 -1.70 -2.39 4.37
CA VAL A 137 -1.47 -2.97 5.69
C VAL A 137 -2.26 -4.26 5.87
N LEU A 138 -3.60 -4.22 5.90
CA LEU A 138 -4.40 -5.42 6.20
C LEU A 138 -4.18 -6.56 5.20
N PHE A 139 -4.21 -6.27 3.89
CA PHE A 139 -4.06 -7.25 2.82
C PHE A 139 -2.69 -7.94 2.87
N PRO A 140 -1.55 -7.23 2.95
CA PRO A 140 -0.24 -7.85 3.15
C PRO A 140 -0.18 -8.83 4.33
N TYR A 141 -0.84 -8.51 5.45
CA TYR A 141 -0.89 -9.41 6.60
C TYR A 141 -1.70 -10.68 6.31
N ILE A 142 -2.87 -10.55 5.68
CA ILE A 142 -3.69 -11.69 5.27
C ILE A 142 -2.91 -12.58 4.26
N GLU A 143 -2.17 -11.98 3.34
CA GLU A 143 -1.36 -12.65 2.33
C GLU A 143 -0.19 -13.43 2.94
N LYS A 144 0.46 -12.91 3.99
CA LYS A 144 1.52 -13.63 4.74
C LYS A 144 1.02 -14.98 5.30
N HIS A 145 -0.27 -15.08 5.59
CA HIS A 145 -0.93 -16.30 6.04
C HIS A 145 -1.39 -17.22 4.89
N GLY A 146 -0.96 -16.95 3.65
CA GLY A 146 -1.25 -17.75 2.47
C GLY A 146 -2.60 -17.45 1.82
N ILE A 147 -3.26 -16.36 2.22
CA ILE A 147 -4.58 -15.97 1.70
C ILE A 147 -4.44 -14.83 0.69
N THR A 148 -4.25 -15.15 -0.59
CA THR A 148 -3.92 -14.17 -1.63
C THR A 148 -5.07 -13.76 -2.54
N GLU A 149 -6.01 -14.66 -2.81
CA GLU A 149 -7.07 -14.39 -3.79
C GLU A 149 -8.16 -13.42 -3.29
N PRO A 150 -8.70 -13.53 -2.06
CA PRO A 150 -9.68 -12.57 -1.58
C PRO A 150 -9.15 -11.12 -1.53
N PRO A 151 -7.94 -10.83 -0.99
CA PRO A 151 -7.36 -9.49 -1.07
C PRO A 151 -7.20 -8.98 -2.51
N ALA A 152 -6.75 -9.82 -3.44
CA ALA A 152 -6.61 -9.44 -4.85
C ALA A 152 -7.96 -9.06 -5.49
N ILE A 153 -9.04 -9.78 -5.18
CA ILE A 153 -10.40 -9.46 -5.65
C ILE A 153 -10.89 -8.14 -5.04
N MET A 154 -10.67 -7.92 -3.75
CA MET A 154 -11.05 -6.65 -3.10
C MET A 154 -10.30 -5.46 -3.72
N TRP A 155 -9.00 -5.61 -3.99
CA TRP A 155 -8.23 -4.57 -4.67
C TRP A 155 -8.82 -4.20 -6.04
N MET A 156 -9.19 -5.20 -6.86
CA MET A 156 -9.85 -4.96 -8.14
C MET A 156 -11.19 -4.22 -7.98
N GLU A 157 -11.90 -4.43 -6.88
CA GLU A 157 -13.12 -3.69 -6.54
C GLU A 157 -12.84 -2.26 -6.11
N HIS A 158 -11.78 -2.02 -5.34
CA HIS A 158 -11.35 -0.67 -4.96
C HIS A 158 -11.04 0.16 -6.20
N ASP A 159 -10.36 -0.41 -7.20
CA ASP A 159 -10.08 0.29 -8.46
C ASP A 159 -11.37 0.69 -9.19
N LYS A 160 -12.37 -0.20 -9.26
CA LYS A 160 -13.69 0.13 -9.81
C LYS A 160 -14.39 1.22 -9.01
N ILE A 161 -14.33 1.16 -7.68
CA ILE A 161 -14.91 2.18 -6.79
C ILE A 161 -14.23 3.53 -7.04
N ARG A 162 -12.90 3.57 -7.20
CA ARG A 162 -12.14 4.79 -7.55
C ARG A 162 -12.56 5.36 -8.90
N GLU A 163 -12.75 4.52 -9.91
CA GLU A 163 -13.25 4.96 -11.22
C GLU A 163 -14.66 5.57 -11.13
N MET A 164 -15.56 4.94 -10.36
CA MET A 164 -16.92 5.45 -10.14
C MET A 164 -16.90 6.77 -9.36
N LYS A 165 -16.11 6.86 -8.29
CA LYS A 165 -15.87 8.08 -7.52
C LYS A 165 -15.39 9.22 -8.43
N LYS A 166 -14.43 8.95 -9.32
CA LYS A 166 -13.92 9.94 -10.28
C LYS A 166 -15.03 10.47 -11.19
N LYS A 167 -15.87 9.59 -11.76
CA LYS A 167 -17.03 10.00 -12.57
C LYS A 167 -18.03 10.84 -11.77
N ILE A 168 -18.30 10.47 -10.51
CA ILE A 168 -19.15 11.26 -9.61
C ILE A 168 -18.59 12.66 -9.41
N TYR A 169 -17.28 12.81 -9.23
CA TYR A 169 -16.65 14.12 -9.07
C TYR A 169 -16.83 14.99 -10.32
N GLU A 170 -16.61 14.40 -11.49
CA GLU A 170 -16.78 15.09 -12.78
C GLU A 170 -18.24 15.51 -13.02
N PHE A 171 -19.21 14.65 -12.68
CA PHE A 171 -20.63 14.97 -12.84
C PHE A 171 -21.12 16.00 -11.83
N ALA A 172 -20.64 15.93 -10.58
CA ALA A 172 -20.94 16.92 -9.55
C ALA A 172 -20.42 18.32 -9.96
N GLU A 173 -19.17 18.42 -10.42
CA GLU A 173 -18.56 19.68 -10.85
C GLU A 173 -19.33 20.30 -12.04
N LYS A 174 -19.75 19.47 -13.01
CA LYS A 174 -20.54 19.89 -14.16
C LYS A 174 -22.02 20.11 -13.83
N LYS A 175 -22.47 19.78 -12.62
CA LYS A 175 -23.88 19.78 -12.20
C LYS A 175 -24.78 18.94 -13.12
N ASP A 176 -24.23 17.85 -13.65
CA ASP A 176 -24.96 16.89 -14.48
C ASP A 176 -25.70 15.88 -13.58
N PHE A 177 -26.84 16.32 -13.05
CA PHE A 177 -27.61 15.55 -12.07
C PHE A 177 -28.20 14.26 -12.62
N GLU A 178 -28.52 14.19 -13.92
CA GLU A 178 -29.06 12.96 -14.52
C GLU A 178 -28.02 11.84 -14.47
N ARG A 179 -26.80 12.10 -14.94
CA ARG A 179 -25.72 11.10 -14.87
C ARG A 179 -25.24 10.85 -13.44
N LEU A 180 -25.29 11.87 -12.59
CA LEU A 180 -24.94 11.74 -11.19
C LEU A 180 -25.89 10.77 -10.46
N LYS A 181 -27.21 10.84 -10.71
CA LYS A 181 -28.19 9.92 -10.11
C LYS A 181 -27.89 8.47 -10.47
N GLU A 182 -27.69 8.18 -11.75
CA GLU A 182 -27.36 6.83 -12.23
C GLU A 182 -26.08 6.30 -11.58
N MET A 183 -25.03 7.13 -11.54
CA MET A 183 -23.74 6.75 -10.96
C MET A 183 -23.80 6.60 -9.44
N ALA A 184 -24.58 7.43 -8.74
CA ALA A 184 -24.77 7.34 -7.29
C ALA A 184 -25.52 6.04 -6.89
N ILE A 185 -26.50 5.61 -7.68
CA ILE A 185 -27.21 4.33 -7.48
C ILE A 185 -26.22 3.18 -7.68
N ALA A 186 -25.43 3.25 -8.75
CA ALA A 186 -24.42 2.25 -9.04
C ALA A 186 -23.37 2.16 -7.91
N LEU A 187 -22.89 3.29 -7.41
CA LEU A 187 -21.90 3.35 -6.32
C LEU A 187 -22.48 2.76 -5.03
N GLN A 188 -23.72 3.10 -4.67
CA GLN A 188 -24.36 2.54 -3.47
C GLN A 188 -24.46 1.02 -3.56
N LYS A 189 -24.84 0.47 -4.72
CA LYS A 189 -24.89 -0.98 -4.93
C LYS A 189 -23.50 -1.60 -4.82
N MET A 190 -22.49 -0.99 -5.43
CA MET A 190 -21.10 -1.45 -5.38
C MET A 190 -20.57 -1.50 -3.95
N LEU A 191 -20.67 -0.40 -3.19
CA LEU A 191 -20.22 -0.32 -1.80
C LEU A 191 -20.96 -1.32 -0.90
N SER A 192 -22.28 -1.48 -1.08
CA SER A 192 -23.07 -2.45 -0.31
C SER A 192 -22.69 -3.90 -0.58
N SER A 193 -22.28 -4.21 -1.81
CA SER A 193 -21.76 -5.53 -2.18
C SER A 193 -20.39 -5.74 -1.57
N HIS A 194 -19.49 -4.79 -1.79
CA HIS A 194 -18.10 -4.82 -1.39
C HIS A 194 -17.92 -4.93 0.14
N PHE A 195 -18.49 -4.00 0.91
CA PHE A 195 -18.41 -4.04 2.38
C PHE A 195 -19.10 -5.26 2.99
N TYR A 196 -20.05 -5.87 2.27
CA TYR A 196 -20.63 -7.13 2.72
C TYR A 196 -19.61 -8.28 2.59
N LYS A 197 -18.85 -8.35 1.50
CA LYS A 197 -17.77 -9.35 1.32
C LYS A 197 -16.71 -9.16 2.40
N GLU A 198 -16.34 -7.93 2.71
CA GLU A 198 -15.34 -7.68 3.74
C GLU A 198 -15.84 -8.08 5.13
N ASN A 199 -16.99 -7.53 5.55
CA ASN A 199 -17.53 -7.76 6.89
C ASN A 199 -17.87 -9.23 7.16
N ASN A 200 -18.30 -9.98 6.14
CA ASN A 200 -18.79 -11.34 6.32
C ASN A 200 -17.85 -12.40 5.78
N VAL A 201 -16.84 -12.06 4.99
CA VAL A 201 -15.88 -13.02 4.42
C VAL A 201 -14.45 -12.70 4.77
N LEU A 202 -13.94 -11.54 4.34
CA LEU A 202 -12.54 -11.20 4.53
C LEU A 202 -12.18 -11.03 6.01
N PHE A 203 -12.95 -10.25 6.76
CA PHE A 203 -12.68 -9.93 8.16
C PHE A 203 -12.78 -11.16 9.08
N PRO A 204 -13.83 -12.01 8.99
CA PRO A 204 -13.83 -13.29 9.72
C PRO A 204 -12.66 -14.20 9.37
N THR A 205 -12.20 -14.17 8.12
CA THR A 205 -11.05 -14.98 7.68
C THR A 205 -9.76 -14.45 8.29
N ALA A 206 -9.54 -13.13 8.26
CA ALA A 206 -8.39 -12.49 8.89
C ALA A 206 -8.34 -12.79 10.41
N LEU A 207 -9.48 -12.68 11.11
CA LEU A 207 -9.56 -12.99 12.56
C LEU A 207 -9.20 -14.42 12.93
N LYS A 208 -9.31 -15.37 11.98
CA LYS A 208 -8.97 -16.78 12.24
C LYS A 208 -7.48 -17.08 12.07
N VAL A 209 -6.79 -16.33 11.22
CA VAL A 209 -5.38 -16.61 10.87
C VAL A 209 -4.40 -15.71 11.62
N MET A 210 -4.84 -14.51 11.99
CA MET A 210 -3.98 -13.51 12.62
C MET A 210 -4.04 -13.54 14.14
N ASP A 211 -2.90 -13.31 14.78
CA ASP A 211 -2.80 -13.21 16.25
C ASP A 211 -2.95 -11.76 16.78
N GLU A 212 -3.08 -11.63 18.11
CA GLU A 212 -3.28 -10.34 18.77
C GLU A 212 -2.12 -9.35 18.59
N GLU A 213 -0.89 -9.85 18.43
CA GLU A 213 0.29 -9.00 18.25
C GLU A 213 0.35 -8.44 16.84
N GLU A 214 0.01 -9.24 15.82
CA GLU A 214 -0.16 -8.75 14.46
C GLU A 214 -1.28 -7.68 14.38
N TRP A 215 -2.37 -7.84 15.13
CA TRP A 215 -3.43 -6.83 15.19
C TRP A 215 -2.98 -5.51 15.80
N LYS A 216 -2.10 -5.54 16.80
CA LYS A 216 -1.49 -4.33 17.38
C LYS A 216 -0.56 -3.64 16.38
N ASP A 217 0.23 -4.42 15.64
CA ASP A 217 1.11 -3.87 14.61
C ASP A 217 0.34 -3.26 13.43
N ILE A 218 -0.69 -3.94 12.93
CA ILE A 218 -1.64 -3.36 11.95
C ILE A 218 -2.21 -2.05 12.50
N ARG A 219 -2.63 -2.06 13.77
CA ARG A 219 -3.21 -0.88 14.41
C ARG A 219 -2.22 0.27 14.43
N GLN A 220 -0.93 0.03 14.69
CA GLN A 220 0.11 1.04 14.62
C GLN A 220 0.27 1.62 13.20
N GLN A 221 0.39 0.75 12.19
CA GLN A 221 0.53 1.19 10.80
C GLN A 221 -0.72 1.93 10.28
N PHE A 222 -1.92 1.60 10.80
CA PHE A 222 -3.13 2.37 10.54
C PHE A 222 -3.04 3.81 11.06
N ASP A 223 -2.42 4.04 12.23
CA ASP A 223 -2.20 5.40 12.74
C ASP A 223 -1.26 6.21 11.85
N GLU A 224 -0.25 5.57 11.26
CA GLU A 224 0.74 6.21 10.38
C GLU A 224 0.11 6.67 9.06
N ILE A 225 -0.79 5.87 8.48
CA ILE A 225 -1.57 6.26 7.29
C ILE A 225 -2.62 7.32 7.66
N GLY A 226 -3.21 7.19 8.84
CA GLY A 226 -4.25 8.07 9.35
C GLY A 226 -5.67 7.68 8.93
N TYR A 227 -6.64 8.44 9.42
CA TYR A 227 -8.06 8.09 9.39
C TYR A 227 -8.88 9.04 8.52
N CYS A 228 -10.02 8.55 8.03
CA CYS A 228 -11.01 9.35 7.31
C CYS A 228 -11.55 10.46 8.23
N CYS A 229 -11.95 11.60 7.68
CA CYS A 229 -12.45 12.75 8.47
C CYS A 229 -13.75 12.47 9.25
N PHE A 230 -14.45 11.39 8.90
CA PHE A 230 -15.69 10.92 9.52
C PHE A 230 -15.48 9.68 10.41
N THR A 231 -14.24 9.20 10.55
CA THR A 231 -13.94 8.07 11.42
C THR A 231 -14.29 8.42 12.86
N PRO A 232 -15.03 7.57 13.59
CA PRO A 232 -15.29 7.78 15.00
C PRO A 232 -13.98 7.90 15.80
N PRO A 233 -13.98 8.61 16.96
CA PRO A 233 -12.79 8.74 17.79
C PRO A 233 -12.18 7.37 18.10
N VAL A 234 -10.97 7.13 17.60
CA VAL A 234 -10.27 5.87 17.81
C VAL A 234 -9.64 5.86 19.19
N LYS A 235 -9.88 4.79 19.94
CA LYS A 235 -9.25 4.60 21.25
C LYS A 235 -7.74 4.41 21.06
N LYS A 236 -6.94 5.24 21.74
CA LYS A 236 -5.48 5.11 21.74
C LYS A 236 -5.04 3.88 22.52
N ILE A 237 -4.05 3.18 21.98
CA ILE A 237 -3.35 2.10 22.66
C ILE A 237 -1.88 2.51 22.80
N GLU A 238 -1.25 2.10 23.90
CA GLU A 238 0.20 2.25 24.08
C GLU A 238 0.89 1.05 23.42
N TYR A 239 1.86 1.33 22.55
CA TYR A 239 2.64 0.31 21.88
C TYR A 239 3.89 0.03 22.73
N GLU A 240 4.08 -1.22 23.15
CA GLU A 240 5.37 -1.65 23.69
C GLU A 240 6.33 -1.85 22.52
N GLU A 241 7.40 -1.05 22.45
CA GLU A 241 8.46 -1.24 21.45
C GLU A 241 9.10 -2.62 21.66
N LYS A 242 8.82 -3.56 20.75
CA LYS A 242 9.54 -4.83 20.73
C LYS A 242 10.96 -4.61 20.21
N PRO A 243 12.00 -5.06 20.94
CA PRO A 243 13.34 -5.12 20.39
C PRO A 243 13.35 -6.13 19.23
N CYS A 244 13.72 -5.67 18.04
CA CYS A 244 13.83 -6.50 16.85
C CYS A 244 14.93 -7.56 17.07
N GLU A 245 14.61 -8.84 16.88
CA GLU A 245 15.60 -9.93 17.04
C GLU A 245 16.77 -9.73 16.06
N GLU A 246 17.97 -9.51 16.59
CA GLU A 246 19.20 -9.44 15.81
C GLU A 246 19.55 -10.84 15.29
N LYS A 247 19.12 -11.16 14.06
CA LYS A 247 19.65 -12.31 13.33
C LYS A 247 21.07 -11.99 12.85
N GLU A 248 22.01 -12.87 13.15
CA GLU A 248 23.43 -12.71 12.81
C GLU A 248 23.58 -12.51 11.28
N GLY A 249 24.14 -11.38 10.85
CA GLY A 249 24.34 -11.03 9.44
C GLY A 249 23.21 -10.23 8.76
N VAL A 250 22.09 -10.01 9.45
CA VAL A 250 20.98 -9.19 8.94
C VAL A 250 20.99 -7.82 9.63
N ILE A 251 20.96 -6.75 8.83
CA ILE A 251 20.84 -5.38 9.29
C ILE A 251 19.35 -5.02 9.32
N ASN A 252 18.83 -4.81 10.52
CA ASN A 252 17.44 -4.38 10.74
C ASN A 252 17.35 -2.86 10.69
N PHE A 253 16.42 -2.36 9.88
CA PHE A 253 16.01 -0.96 9.77
C PHE A 253 14.59 -0.81 10.32
N GLU A 254 14.15 0.44 10.57
CA GLU A 254 12.76 0.71 10.97
C GLU A 254 11.75 0.24 9.90
N THR A 255 12.14 0.27 8.62
CA THR A 255 11.28 -0.04 7.47
C THR A 255 11.53 -1.41 6.82
N GLY A 256 12.33 -2.28 7.46
CA GLY A 256 12.62 -3.60 6.92
C GLY A 256 13.99 -4.13 7.33
N SER A 257 14.50 -5.13 6.63
CA SER A 257 15.82 -5.70 6.91
C SER A 257 16.54 -6.06 5.62
N LEU A 258 17.87 -5.95 5.62
CA LEU A 258 18.74 -6.35 4.51
C LEU A 258 19.94 -7.13 5.06
N SER A 259 20.39 -8.15 4.36
CA SER A 259 21.73 -8.69 4.57
C SER A 259 22.79 -7.64 4.22
N LYS A 260 24.00 -7.83 4.76
CA LYS A 260 25.14 -6.97 4.43
C LYS A 260 25.45 -7.00 2.93
N GLU A 261 25.35 -8.18 2.31
CA GLU A 261 25.60 -8.40 0.88
C GLU A 261 24.57 -7.66 0.01
N GLU A 262 23.29 -7.70 0.38
CA GLU A 262 22.22 -6.96 -0.32
C GLU A 262 22.42 -5.45 -0.21
N LEU A 263 22.78 -4.94 0.98
CA LEU A 263 23.03 -3.52 1.18
C LEU A 263 24.22 -3.04 0.32
N GLU A 264 25.32 -3.79 0.30
CA GLU A 264 26.49 -3.46 -0.52
C GLU A 264 26.16 -3.50 -2.03
N ALA A 265 25.45 -4.54 -2.48
CA ALA A 265 25.03 -4.66 -3.88
C ALA A 265 24.07 -3.52 -4.30
N MET A 266 23.11 -3.17 -3.45
CA MET A 266 22.18 -2.06 -3.67
C MET A 266 22.94 -0.74 -3.84
N LEU A 267 23.82 -0.40 -2.89
CA LEU A 267 24.59 0.85 -2.91
C LEU A 267 25.56 0.94 -4.11
N ASN A 268 26.07 -0.19 -4.60
CA ASN A 268 26.93 -0.24 -5.80
C ASN A 268 26.14 -0.15 -7.11
N THR A 269 24.82 -0.41 -7.09
CA THR A 269 23.94 -0.39 -8.27
C THR A 269 23.29 0.97 -8.51
N LEU A 270 23.23 1.82 -7.48
CA LEU A 270 22.66 3.17 -7.62
C LEU A 270 23.36 3.97 -8.73
N PRO A 271 22.62 4.79 -9.51
CA PRO A 271 23.18 5.62 -10.57
C PRO A 271 23.88 6.88 -10.01
N VAL A 272 24.48 6.74 -8.81
CA VAL A 272 25.21 7.79 -8.10
C VAL A 272 26.39 7.17 -7.34
N ASP A 273 27.48 7.92 -7.23
CA ASP A 273 28.62 7.56 -6.40
C ASP A 273 28.42 8.13 -5.00
N ILE A 274 28.55 7.28 -3.98
CA ILE A 274 28.38 7.66 -2.58
C ILE A 274 29.72 7.57 -1.88
N THR A 275 30.06 8.58 -1.07
CA THR A 275 31.15 8.52 -0.09
C THR A 275 30.63 9.03 1.24
N PHE A 276 30.81 8.24 2.31
CA PHE A 276 30.42 8.63 3.66
C PHE A 276 31.65 8.93 4.51
N VAL A 277 31.58 10.06 5.19
CA VAL A 277 32.57 10.58 6.14
C VAL A 277 31.89 10.69 7.50
N ASP A 278 32.49 10.13 8.54
CA ASP A 278 31.92 10.18 9.89
C ASP A 278 32.02 11.56 10.55
N LYS A 279 31.48 11.68 11.76
CA LYS A 279 31.53 12.90 12.58
C LYS A 279 32.95 13.42 12.86
N ASP A 280 33.94 12.53 12.79
CA ASP A 280 35.35 12.85 13.00
C ASP A 280 36.05 13.24 11.69
N ASP A 281 35.33 13.45 10.59
CA ASP A 281 35.85 13.78 9.26
C ASP A 281 36.69 12.64 8.63
N THR A 282 36.43 11.40 9.05
CA THR A 282 37.13 10.20 8.59
C THR A 282 36.31 9.48 7.52
N VAL A 283 36.91 9.16 6.38
CA VAL A 283 36.24 8.41 5.33
C VAL A 283 35.98 6.98 5.82
N ARG A 284 34.70 6.59 5.90
CA ARG A 284 34.28 5.26 6.39
C ARG A 284 33.80 4.34 5.30
N TYR A 285 33.21 4.90 4.25
CA TYR A 285 32.60 4.09 3.20
C TYR A 285 32.62 4.84 1.87
N PHE A 286 32.67 4.08 0.78
CA PHE A 286 32.31 4.57 -0.55
C PHE A 286 31.70 3.44 -1.38
N SER A 287 30.76 3.76 -2.28
CA SER A 287 30.23 2.79 -3.24
C SER A 287 31.22 2.53 -4.39
N GLN A 288 31.23 1.30 -4.87
CA GLN A 288 31.99 0.80 -6.03
C GLN A 288 31.06 0.62 -7.22
N SER A 289 30.48 1.72 -7.69
CA SER A 289 29.73 1.77 -8.95
C SER A 289 30.64 1.39 -10.14
N LYS A 290 30.06 0.74 -11.16
CA LYS A 290 30.81 0.32 -12.37
C LYS A 290 31.36 1.51 -13.16
N ASP A 291 30.58 2.59 -13.24
CA ASP A 291 30.87 3.78 -14.05
C ASP A 291 31.27 4.99 -13.20
N ARG A 292 32.07 4.75 -12.15
CA ARG A 292 32.44 5.78 -11.18
C ARG A 292 33.13 6.98 -11.81
N ILE A 293 32.71 8.19 -11.42
CA ILE A 293 33.20 9.45 -11.98
C ILE A 293 34.57 9.83 -11.36
N PHE A 294 34.73 9.63 -10.06
CA PHE A 294 35.97 9.88 -9.33
C PHE A 294 36.55 8.60 -8.75
N VAL A 295 37.73 8.21 -9.22
CA VAL A 295 38.41 6.99 -8.74
C VAL A 295 38.72 7.11 -7.25
N ARG A 296 38.31 6.10 -6.48
CA ARG A 296 38.76 5.89 -5.09
C ARG A 296 39.35 4.51 -4.95
N THR A 297 40.35 4.39 -4.09
CA THR A 297 40.97 3.12 -3.72
C THR A 297 40.61 2.80 -2.26
N LYS A 298 40.61 1.51 -1.89
CA LYS A 298 40.35 1.09 -0.50
C LYS A 298 41.31 1.73 0.51
N ALA A 299 42.48 2.22 0.07
CA ALA A 299 43.45 2.92 0.90
C ALA A 299 42.96 4.25 1.49
N ILE A 300 41.86 4.83 0.99
CA ILE A 300 41.30 6.06 1.58
C ILE A 300 40.47 5.80 2.83
N ILE A 301 40.02 4.56 3.06
CA ILE A 301 39.23 4.22 4.24
C ILE A 301 40.07 4.46 5.49
N GLY A 302 39.54 5.19 6.46
CA GLY A 302 40.24 5.62 7.66
C GLY A 302 41.07 6.91 7.50
N ARG A 303 41.15 7.47 6.28
CA ARG A 303 41.85 8.74 6.04
C ARG A 303 40.92 9.91 6.35
N LYS A 304 41.49 11.02 6.86
CA LYS A 304 40.79 12.30 6.98
C LYS A 304 40.42 12.86 5.61
N VAL A 305 39.20 13.36 5.45
CA VAL A 305 38.68 13.88 4.17
C VAL A 305 39.51 15.05 3.64
N GLN A 306 40.09 15.86 4.52
CA GLN A 306 40.96 16.98 4.17
C GLN A 306 42.20 16.50 3.40
N ASN A 307 42.74 15.33 3.76
CA ASN A 307 43.92 14.76 3.10
C ASN A 307 43.60 14.13 1.74
N CYS A 308 42.31 13.96 1.42
CA CYS A 308 41.85 13.43 0.14
C CYS A 308 41.66 14.50 -0.94
N HIS A 309 41.85 15.79 -0.59
CA HIS A 309 41.64 16.92 -1.48
C HIS A 309 42.95 17.72 -1.70
N PRO A 310 43.15 18.33 -2.89
CA PRO A 310 44.26 19.26 -3.12
C PRO A 310 44.20 20.45 -2.14
N GLY A 311 45.36 20.97 -1.72
CA GLY A 311 45.44 22.04 -0.70
C GLY A 311 44.58 23.28 -1.00
N LYS A 312 44.42 23.62 -2.29
CA LYS A 312 43.55 24.70 -2.77
C LYS A 312 42.05 24.52 -2.47
N SER A 313 41.59 23.30 -2.18
CA SER A 313 40.17 23.00 -1.93
C SER A 313 39.86 22.63 -0.47
N VAL A 314 40.89 22.39 0.37
CA VAL A 314 40.72 21.97 1.76
C VAL A 314 39.93 23.00 2.58
N HIS A 315 40.16 24.29 2.36
CA HIS A 315 39.43 25.35 3.05
C HIS A 315 37.92 25.33 2.77
N ILE A 316 37.52 24.94 1.55
CA ILE A 316 36.11 24.79 1.16
C ILE A 316 35.50 23.58 1.87
N VAL A 317 36.22 22.46 1.88
CA VAL A 317 35.79 21.23 2.58
C VAL A 317 35.56 21.50 4.06
N ASN A 318 36.52 22.15 4.73
CA ASN A 318 36.39 22.49 6.16
C ASN A 318 35.20 23.42 6.41
N LYS A 319 34.99 24.43 5.55
CA LYS A 319 33.84 25.33 5.68
C LYS A 319 32.51 24.58 5.58
N ILE A 320 32.38 23.64 4.65
CA ILE A 320 31.16 22.83 4.52
C ILE A 320 30.93 21.98 5.77
N LEU A 321 31.97 21.27 6.24
CA LEU A 321 31.88 20.41 7.42
C LEU A 321 31.55 21.20 8.68
N GLU A 322 32.13 22.38 8.86
CA GLU A 322 31.82 23.26 9.99
C GLU A 322 30.36 23.74 9.97
N GLU A 323 29.86 24.18 8.82
CA GLU A 323 28.47 24.62 8.69
C GLU A 323 27.48 23.47 8.94
N PHE A 324 27.82 22.25 8.52
CA PHE A 324 27.03 21.06 8.78
C PHE A 324 27.05 20.68 10.27
N LYS A 325 28.22 20.67 10.91
CA LYS A 325 28.35 20.38 12.34
C LYS A 325 27.60 21.40 13.20
N LYS A 326 27.61 22.68 12.82
CA LYS A 326 26.89 23.76 13.53
C LYS A 326 25.37 23.74 13.31
N GLY A 327 24.87 23.01 12.32
CA GLY A 327 23.45 23.01 11.97
C GLY A 327 23.00 24.22 11.14
N ASN A 328 23.94 25.01 10.61
CA ASN A 328 23.61 26.18 9.79
C ASN A 328 23.16 25.81 8.38
N ARG A 329 23.62 24.66 7.89
CA ARG A 329 23.29 24.12 6.57
C ARG A 329 23.21 22.59 6.64
N ASP A 330 22.36 22.02 5.81
CA ASP A 330 22.27 20.57 5.63
C ASP A 330 22.66 20.10 4.23
N LYS A 331 22.93 21.04 3.30
CA LYS A 331 23.36 20.72 1.94
C LYS A 331 24.37 21.71 1.35
N ALA A 332 25.24 21.21 0.49
CA ALA A 332 26.14 21.98 -0.36
C ALA A 332 26.23 21.33 -1.74
N GLU A 333 26.23 22.12 -2.80
CA GLU A 333 25.99 21.62 -4.16
C GLU A 333 26.96 22.28 -5.15
N PHE A 334 27.50 21.48 -6.05
CA PHE A 334 28.46 21.90 -7.07
C PHE A 334 28.14 21.21 -8.39
N TRP A 335 28.41 21.87 -9.49
CA TRP A 335 28.36 21.25 -10.80
C TRP A 335 29.58 21.67 -11.62
N LEU A 336 30.09 20.75 -12.40
CA LEU A 336 31.22 21.01 -13.30
C LEU A 336 31.06 20.25 -14.61
N ASP A 337 31.71 20.77 -15.64
CA ASP A 337 31.78 20.13 -16.95
C ASP A 337 33.11 19.38 -17.04
N MET A 338 33.06 18.07 -17.25
CA MET A 338 34.24 17.18 -17.29
C MET A 338 34.09 16.19 -18.43
N ASN A 339 35.06 16.15 -19.35
CA ASN A 339 35.09 15.22 -20.50
C ASN A 339 33.77 15.22 -21.32
N GLY A 340 33.18 16.39 -21.54
CA GLY A 340 31.90 16.53 -22.25
C GLY A 340 30.67 16.09 -21.45
N ARG A 341 30.83 15.79 -20.17
CA ARG A 341 29.75 15.37 -19.26
C ARG A 341 29.48 16.44 -18.19
N LYS A 342 28.22 16.55 -17.76
CA LYS A 342 27.81 17.43 -16.65
C LYS A 342 27.76 16.63 -15.35
N ILE A 343 28.73 16.88 -14.48
CA ILE A 343 28.83 16.22 -13.18
C ILE A 343 28.19 17.10 -12.12
N TYR A 344 27.32 16.51 -11.31
CA TYR A 344 26.63 17.15 -10.19
C TYR A 344 27.06 16.48 -8.88
N ILE A 345 27.66 17.28 -7.99
CA ILE A 345 28.21 16.83 -6.72
C ILE A 345 27.41 17.50 -5.61
N ARG A 346 26.89 16.70 -4.69
CA ARG A 346 26.10 17.16 -3.55
C ARG A 346 26.69 16.60 -2.26
N TYR A 347 26.73 17.42 -1.23
CA TYR A 347 27.09 17.03 0.11
C TYR A 347 25.88 17.23 1.00
N PHE A 348 25.57 16.23 1.83
CA PHE A 348 24.47 16.31 2.79
C PHE A 348 24.98 16.03 4.21
N ALA A 349 24.49 16.80 5.17
CA ALA A 349 24.68 16.51 6.59
C ALA A 349 23.82 15.29 6.96
N VAL A 350 24.45 14.25 7.50
CA VAL A 350 23.75 13.06 8.00
C VAL A 350 23.49 13.27 9.48
N ARG A 351 22.22 13.18 9.88
CA ARG A 351 21.79 13.37 11.28
C ARG A 351 20.95 12.21 11.77
N LYS A 352 21.07 11.88 13.05
CA LYS A 352 20.17 10.96 13.76
C LYS A 352 19.62 11.71 14.98
N ASN A 353 18.29 11.81 15.10
CA ASN A 353 17.61 12.55 16.17
C ASN A 353 18.12 14.00 16.33
N GLY A 354 18.41 14.67 15.21
CA GLY A 354 18.97 16.03 15.17
C GLY A 354 20.49 16.13 15.38
N GLU A 355 21.15 15.09 15.87
CA GLU A 355 22.60 15.06 16.09
C GLU A 355 23.35 14.76 14.79
N TYR A 356 24.40 15.53 14.50
CA TYR A 356 25.27 15.31 13.35
C TYR A 356 26.13 14.05 13.53
N ILE A 357 25.98 13.08 12.63
CA ILE A 357 26.74 11.81 12.66
C ILE A 357 27.73 11.66 11.50
N GLY A 358 27.68 12.57 10.52
CA GLY A 358 28.64 12.59 9.41
C GLY A 358 28.15 13.37 8.19
N THR A 359 28.87 13.23 7.10
CA THR A 359 28.55 13.83 5.80
C THR A 359 28.55 12.76 4.73
N ILE A 360 27.56 12.80 3.84
CA ILE A 360 27.53 11.99 2.63
C ILE A 360 27.80 12.87 1.42
N GLU A 361 28.77 12.49 0.60
CA GLU A 361 29.03 13.02 -0.74
C GLU A 361 28.32 12.14 -1.76
N VAL A 362 27.53 12.74 -2.63
CA VAL A 362 26.80 12.10 -3.73
C VAL A 362 27.23 12.74 -5.04
N THR A 363 27.82 11.97 -5.93
CA THR A 363 28.21 12.42 -7.27
C THR A 363 27.38 11.73 -8.34
N GLN A 364 26.85 12.49 -9.29
CA GLN A 364 26.02 11.98 -10.38
C GLN A 364 26.39 12.63 -11.70
N ASP A 365 26.42 11.84 -12.76
CA ASP A 365 26.44 12.34 -14.13
C ASP A 365 25.00 12.61 -14.58
N ILE A 366 24.65 13.88 -14.74
CA ILE A 366 23.29 14.29 -15.10
C ILE A 366 23.15 14.58 -16.61
N THR A 367 24.14 14.22 -17.42
CA THR A 367 24.18 14.55 -18.86
C THR A 367 22.96 14.02 -19.60
N ASP A 368 22.59 12.76 -19.37
CA ASP A 368 21.45 12.14 -20.05
C ASP A 368 20.11 12.50 -19.40
N ILE A 369 20.11 12.73 -18.08
CA ILE A 369 18.93 13.24 -17.36
C ILE A 369 18.48 14.58 -17.96
N LYS A 370 19.44 15.45 -18.31
CA LYS A 370 19.17 16.75 -18.94
C LYS A 370 18.58 16.65 -20.36
N LYS A 371 18.59 15.48 -21.00
CA LYS A 371 18.04 15.27 -22.35
C LYS A 371 16.61 14.73 -22.32
N ILE A 372 16.08 14.36 -21.16
CA ILE A 372 14.74 13.80 -21.03
C ILE A 372 13.72 14.92 -21.30
N GLU A 373 12.81 14.67 -22.23
CA GLU A 373 11.68 15.54 -22.58
C GLU A 373 10.39 14.70 -22.69
N GLY A 374 9.23 15.33 -22.51
CA GLY A 374 7.94 14.65 -22.59
C GLY A 374 7.70 13.62 -21.46
N GLU A 375 7.01 12.53 -21.77
CA GLU A 375 6.67 11.48 -20.82
C GLU A 375 6.91 10.09 -21.42
N LYS A 376 7.50 9.17 -20.64
CA LYS A 376 7.59 7.74 -20.96
C LYS A 376 6.89 6.95 -19.85
N ARG A 377 5.68 6.44 -20.14
CA ARG A 377 4.81 5.75 -19.17
C ARG A 377 4.81 4.22 -19.28
N LEU A 378 5.40 3.69 -20.35
CA LEU A 378 5.46 2.25 -20.64
C LEU A 378 6.88 1.86 -21.04
N LEU A 379 7.20 0.58 -20.85
CA LEU A 379 8.44 -0.04 -21.32
C LEU A 379 8.41 -0.14 -22.86
N ASP A 380 9.58 -0.03 -23.48
CA ASP A 380 9.80 -0.08 -24.93
C ASP A 380 10.83 -1.16 -25.32
N TRP A 381 10.90 -2.23 -24.55
CA TRP A 381 11.80 -3.35 -24.80
C TRP A 381 11.13 -4.33 -25.78
N GLU A 382 11.78 -4.60 -26.92
CA GLU A 382 11.41 -5.68 -27.84
C GLU A 382 11.80 -7.06 -27.30
#